data_AF-A0A1D7XMW9-F1
#
_entry.id   AF-A0A1D7XMW9-F1
#
_cell.length_a   1.000
_cell.length_b   1.000
_cell.length_c   1.000
_cell.angle_alpha   90.00
_cell.angle_beta   90.00
_cell.angle_gamma   90.00
#
_symmetry.space_group_name_H-M   'P 1'
#
loop_
_entity.id
_entity.type
_entity.pdbx_description
1 polymer ?
#
loop_
_entity_poly.entity_id
_entity_poly.type
_entity_poly.pdbx_seq_one_letter_code
_entity_poly.pdbx_strand_id
1 'polypeptide(L)' 'MVDKYIVDRIEENYVVIESSEGEIIEVSLSNIKGNIRDGDVLIKKEDVFIIDKEETLKRKQAINNMMKNMWE' A
#
# COMPACT_ATOMS: atom_id res chain seq x y z
N MET A 1 17.31 -1.20 3.99
CA MET A 1 16.24 -1.44 3.00
C MET A 1 15.04 -0.67 3.48
N VAL A 2 14.22 -0.14 2.58
CA VAL A 2 12.98 0.56 2.96
C VAL A 2 11.85 -0.43 2.74
N ASP A 3 11.25 -0.89 3.83
CA ASP A 3 10.16 -1.86 3.76
C ASP A 3 8.91 -1.20 3.17
N LYS A 4 8.39 -1.81 2.11
CA LYS A 4 7.18 -1.38 1.41
C LYS A 4 6.03 -2.31 1.76
N TYR A 5 4.87 -1.71 1.92
CA TYR A 5 3.64 -2.41 2.24
C TYR A 5 2.53 -1.93 1.32
N ILE A 6 1.53 -2.78 1.09
CA ILE A 6 0.35 -2.46 0.30
C ILE A 6 -0.84 -2.43 1.24
N VAL A 7 -1.67 -1.39 1.14
CA VAL A 7 -2.96 -1.35 1.83
C VAL A 7 -3.88 -2.39 1.21
N ASP A 8 -4.27 -3.40 1.99
CA ASP A 8 -5.25 -4.41 1.60
C ASP A 8 -6.67 -3.95 1.92
N ARG A 9 -6.89 -3.50 3.16
CA ARG A 9 -8.20 -3.09 3.66
C ARG A 9 -8.12 -1.99 4.71
N ILE A 10 -9.04 -1.04 4.65
CA ILE A 10 -9.20 0.02 5.64
C ILE A 10 -10.41 -0.26 6.52
N GLU A 11 -10.21 -0.29 7.83
CA GLU A 11 -11.24 -0.45 8.85
C GLU A 11 -11.44 0.87 9.61
N GLU A 12 -12.47 0.94 10.46
CA GLU A 12 -12.81 2.19 11.16
C GLU A 12 -11.66 2.77 12.00
N ASN A 13 -10.83 1.90 12.61
CA ASN A 13 -9.78 2.30 13.56
C ASN A 13 -8.36 1.90 13.13
N TYR A 14 -8.21 1.00 12.17
CA TYR A 14 -6.92 0.47 11.73
C TYR A 14 -6.93 0.17 10.23
N VAL A 15 -5.76 -0.09 9.69
CA VAL A 15 -5.58 -0.59 8.32
C VAL A 15 -4.90 -1.95 8.38
N VAL A 16 -5.26 -2.81 7.43
CA VAL A 16 -4.54 -4.05 7.15
C VAL A 16 -3.61 -3.80 5.98
N ILE A 17 -2.32 -4.04 6.19
CA ILE A 17 -1.28 -3.88 5.17
C ILE A 17 -0.53 -5.20 4.96
N GLU A 18 -0.10 -5.44 3.72
CA GLU A 18 0.65 -6.62 3.33
C GLU A 18 2.09 -6.24 2.92
N SER A 19 3.08 -6.97 3.42
CA SER A 19 4.49 -6.80 3.03
C SER A 19 4.79 -7.52 1.70
N SER A 20 5.94 -7.23 1.09
CA SER A 20 6.38 -7.97 -0.10
C SER A 20 6.64 -9.47 0.13
N GLU A 21 6.79 -9.89 1.39
CA GLU A 21 6.96 -11.30 1.76
C GLU A 21 5.61 -11.99 2.10
N GLY A 22 4.49 -11.27 1.96
CA GLY A 22 3.15 -11.78 2.26
C GLY A 22 2.77 -11.71 3.75
N GLU A 23 3.55 -11.00 4.57
CA GLU A 23 3.17 -10.77 5.97
C GLU A 23 2.03 -9.75 6.05
N ILE A 24 1.00 -10.09 6.81
CA ILE A 24 -0.17 -9.23 7.05
C ILE A 24 -0.02 -8.57 8.41
N ILE A 25 -0.14 -7.24 8.45
CA ILE A 25 0.06 -6.43 9.65
C ILE A 25 -1.13 -5.48 9.82
N GLU A 26 -1.64 -5.40 11.04
CA GLU A 26 -2.63 -4.39 11.44
C GLU A 26 -1.91 -3.15 11.98
N VAL A 27 -2.24 -1.98 11.43
CA VAL A 27 -1.63 -0.70 11.80
C VAL A 27 -2.71 0.30 12.17
N SER A 28 -2.59 0.92 13.34
CA SER A 28 -3.48 2.02 13.74
C SER A 28 -3.43 3.16 12.73
N LEU A 29 -4.59 3.73 12.38
CA LEU A 29 -4.67 4.89 11.48
C LEU A 29 -3.85 6.09 12.00
N SER A 30 -3.68 6.21 13.32
CA SER A 30 -2.84 7.24 13.96
C SER A 30 -1.39 7.20 13.51
N ASN A 31 -0.90 6.03 13.10
CA ASN A 31 0.49 5.79 12.72
C ASN A 31 0.72 6.02 11.23
N ILE A 32 -0.31 6.45 10.48
CA ILE A 32 -0.21 6.68 9.05
C ILE A 32 -0.35 8.16 8.74
N LYS A 33 0.59 8.67 7.95
CA LYS A 33 0.60 10.05 7.49
C LYS A 33 0.04 10.15 6.07
N GLY A 34 -1.12 10.80 5.97
CA GLY A 34 -1.79 11.09 4.71
C GLY A 34 -3.23 10.56 4.70
N ASN A 35 -3.88 10.71 3.55
CA ASN A 35 -5.20 10.16 3.30
C ASN A 35 -5.06 8.85 2.54
N ILE A 36 -5.17 7.73 3.26
CA ILE A 36 -4.91 6.38 2.75
C ILE A 36 -6.09 5.86 1.92
N ARG A 37 -5.81 4.99 0.95
CA ARG A 37 -6.80 4.25 0.17
C ARG A 37 -6.35 2.82 -0.05
N ASP A 38 -7.30 1.94 -0.33
CA ASP A 38 -7.01 0.56 -0.73
C ASP A 38 -6.08 0.52 -1.95
N GLY A 39 -5.09 -0.36 -1.90
CA GLY A 39 -4.04 -0.50 -2.90
C GLY A 39 -2.97 0.60 -2.91
N ASP A 40 -2.98 1.54 -1.96
CA ASP A 40 -1.87 2.49 -1.78
C ASP A 40 -0.62 1.74 -1.26
N VAL A 41 0.54 2.21 -1.69
CA VAL A 41 1.85 1.72 -1.21
C VAL A 41 2.30 2.59 -0.04
N LEU A 42 2.64 1.95 1.07
CA LEU A 42 3.18 2.59 2.26
C LEU A 42 4.66 2.29 2.41
N ILE A 43 5.41 3.28 2.86
CA ILE A 43 6.79 3.15 3.32
C ILE A 43 6.81 3.31 4.83
N LYS A 44 7.47 2.37 5.53
CA LYS A 44 7.79 2.54 6.94
C LYS A 44 8.97 3.50 7.11
N LYS A 45 8.76 4.60 7.83
CA LYS A 45 9.81 5.53 8.29
C LYS A 45 9.74 5.61 9.80
N GLU A 46 10.75 5.06 10.46
CA GLU A 46 10.80 4.97 11.93
C GLU A 46 9.52 4.29 12.46
N ASP A 47 8.72 5.01 13.23
CA ASP A 47 7.48 4.51 13.85
C ASP A 47 6.20 4.83 13.05
N VAL A 48 6.32 5.48 11.89
CA VAL A 48 5.16 5.88 11.07
C VAL A 48 5.21 5.32 9.66
N PHE A 49 4.04 5.21 9.06
CA PHE A 49 3.88 4.85 7.65
C PHE A 49 3.51 6.09 6.84
N ILE A 50 4.11 6.21 5.66
CA ILE A 50 3.87 7.32 4.74
C ILE A 50 3.48 6.75 3.39
N ILE A 51 2.46 7.36 2.77
CA ILE A 51 2.02 6.97 1.43
C ILE A 51 3.09 7.33 0.40
N ASP A 52 3.56 6.34 -0.33
CA ASP A 52 4.37 6.51 -1.53
C ASP A 52 3.45 6.59 -2.75
N LYS A 53 3.10 7.83 -3.12
CA LYS A 53 2.22 8.09 -4.26
C LYS A 53 2.86 7.68 -5.60
N GLU A 54 4.18 7.75 -5.71
CA GLU A 54 4.87 7.41 -6.95
C GLU A 54 4.81 5.90 -7.18
N GLU A 55 5.14 5.11 -6.17
CA GLU A 55 5.05 3.64 -6.25
C GLU A 55 3.60 3.17 -6.38
N THR A 56 2.66 3.83 -5.70
CA THR A 56 1.22 3.57 -5.88
C THR A 56 0.80 3.74 -7.34
N LEU A 57 1.23 4.82 -7.99
CA LEU A 57 0.90 5.08 -9.39
C LEU A 57 1.55 4.07 -10.33
N LYS A 58 2.85 3.79 -10.14
CA LYS A 58 3.58 2.79 -10.94
C LYS A 58 2.93 1.41 -10.85
N ARG A 59 2.54 0.97 -9.65
CA ARG A 59 1.84 -0.30 -9.44
C ARG A 59 0.50 -0.32 -10.18
N LYS A 60 -0.32 0.73 -10.02
CA LYS A 60 -1.61 0.85 -10.73
C LYS A 60 -1.44 0.81 -12.24
N GLN A 61 -0.42 1.47 -12.79
CA GLN A 61 -0.10 1.43 -14.21
C GLN A 61 0.35 0.05 -14.68
N ALA A 62 1.21 -0.64 -13.93
CA ALA A 62 1.67 -1.98 -14.25
C ALA A 62 0.50 -2.97 -14.30
N ILE A 63 -0.38 -2.95 -13.29
CA ILE A 63 -1.59 -3.79 -13.24
C ILE A 63 -2.51 -3.48 -14.44
N ASN A 64 -2.75 -2.21 -14.74
CA ASN A 64 -3.58 -1.82 -15.89
C ASN A 64 -2.99 -2.28 -17.22
N ASN A 65 -1.66 -2.20 -17.39
CA ASN A 65 -0.99 -2.67 -18.60
C ASN A 65 -1.05 -4.20 -18.73
N MET A 66 -0.86 -4.94 -17.63
CA MET A 66 -1.04 -6.39 -17.61
C MET A 66 -2.46 -6.79 -17.99
N MET A 67 -3.46 -6.11 -17.42
CA MET A 67 -4.86 -6.37 -17.75
C MET A 67 -5.12 -6.11 -19.24
N LYS A 68 -4.70 -4.97 -19.80
CA LYS A 68 -4.90 -4.67 -21.24
C LYS A 68 -4.38 -5.79 -22.15
N ASN A 69 -3.16 -6.26 -21.89
CA ASN A 69 -2.52 -7.32 -22.69
C ASN A 69 -3.20 -8.70 -22.56
N MET A 70 -4.11 -8.91 -21.60
CA MET A 70 -4.91 -10.13 -21.51
C MET A 70 -6.19 -10.10 -22.36
N TRP A 71 -6.65 -8.92 -22.75
CA TRP A 71 -7.89 -8.74 -23.54
C TRP A 71 -7.60 -8.41 -25.01
N GLU A 72 -6.34 -8.52 -25.44
CA GLU A 72 -5.87 -8.48 -26.83
C GLU A 72 -5.58 -9.90 -27.34
#